data_AF-A0A965R431-F1
#
_entry.id   AF-A0A965R431-F1
#
_cell.length_a   1.000
_cell.length_b   1.000
_cell.length_c   1.000
_cell.angle_alpha   90.00
_cell.angle_beta   90.00
_cell.angle_gamma   90.00
#
_symmetry.space_group_name_H-M   'P 1'
#
loop_
_entity.id
_entity.type
_entity.pdbx_description
1 polymer ?
#
loop_
_entity_poly.entity_id
_entity_poly.type
_entity_poly.pdbx_seq_one_letter_code
_entity_poly.pdbx_strand_id
1 'polypeptide(L)'
;MVSVASSRFATLALVSVAIIWGASFVLMKPAINQEPFWDFLATRFTIATLVMVIARPKSVKFVRGKLLFRGVVIGGFLAMAYIFQTINLGMTTAAITGFLTGLYVVLTPIFARIFFKQRIRSQVWFGAVLAAIGLGFISIT
;
A
#
# COMPACT_ATOMS: atom_id res chain seq x y z
N MET A 1 -10.13 -0.04 -26.17
CA MET A 1 -10.30 1.42 -26.01
C MET A 1 -11.02 1.66 -24.69
N VAL A 2 -10.30 2.06 -23.63
CA VAL A 2 -10.94 2.44 -22.36
C VAL A 2 -11.52 3.84 -22.57
N SER A 3 -12.85 3.95 -22.49
CA SER A 3 -13.61 5.19 -22.72
C SER A 3 -13.05 6.35 -21.89
N VAL A 4 -12.88 7.53 -22.50
CA VAL A 4 -12.32 8.75 -21.89
C VAL A 4 -13.14 9.21 -20.66
N ALA A 5 -14.42 8.84 -20.57
CA ALA A 5 -15.25 9.08 -19.37
C ALA A 5 -14.80 8.23 -18.15
N SER A 6 -14.27 7.02 -18.39
CA SER A 6 -13.66 6.17 -17.36
C SER A 6 -12.31 6.71 -16.87
N SER A 7 -11.61 7.52 -17.68
CA SER A 7 -10.29 8.06 -17.33
C SER A 7 -10.37 9.07 -16.19
N ARG A 8 -11.33 10.02 -16.24
CA ARG A 8 -11.50 11.02 -15.17
C ARG A 8 -11.90 10.38 -13.84
N PHE A 9 -12.82 9.42 -13.88
CA PHE A 9 -13.23 8.68 -12.69
C PHE A 9 -12.09 7.83 -12.12
N ALA A 10 -11.29 7.17 -12.98
CA ALA A 10 -10.11 6.43 -12.55
C ALA A 10 -9.06 7.35 -11.91
N THR A 11 -8.80 8.53 -12.49
CA THR A 11 -7.88 9.52 -11.91
C THR A 11 -8.37 10.01 -10.56
N LEU A 12 -9.66 10.37 -10.45
CA LEU A 12 -10.25 10.77 -9.16
C LEU A 12 -10.17 9.65 -8.13
N ALA A 13 -10.47 8.41 -8.51
CA ALA A 13 -10.36 7.25 -7.63
C ALA A 13 -8.91 7.05 -7.14
N LEU A 14 -7.91 7.19 -8.03
CA LEU A 14 -6.50 7.10 -7.66
C LEU A 14 -6.07 8.21 -6.69
N VAL A 15 -6.50 9.45 -6.92
CA VAL A 15 -6.24 10.57 -6.01
C VAL A 15 -6.89 10.32 -4.65
N SER A 16 -8.15 9.88 -4.62
CA SER A 16 -8.84 9.54 -3.37
C SER A 16 -8.13 8.43 -2.60
N VAL A 17 -7.67 7.37 -3.29
CA VAL A 17 -6.90 6.30 -2.66
C VAL A 17 -5.60 6.85 -2.07
N ALA A 18 -4.89 7.73 -2.78
CA ALA A 18 -3.66 8.34 -2.28
C ALA A 18 -3.91 9.19 -1.02
N ILE A 19 -4.99 9.99 -1.01
CA ILE A 19 -5.40 10.81 0.15
C ILE A 19 -5.73 9.92 1.35
N ILE A 20 -6.61 8.92 1.15
CA ILE A 20 -7.03 8.00 2.23
C ILE A 20 -5.83 7.26 2.79
N TRP A 21 -4.93 6.79 1.92
CA TRP A 21 -3.73 6.07 2.32
C TRP A 21 -2.77 6.96 3.14
N GLY A 22 -2.51 8.19 2.69
CA GLY A 22 -1.66 9.13 3.44
C GLY A 22 -2.27 9.55 4.77
N ALA A 23 -3.56 9.90 4.79
CA ALA A 23 -4.28 10.28 6.01
C ALA A 23 -4.34 9.16 7.04
N SER A 24 -4.33 7.89 6.59
CA SER A 24 -4.33 6.73 7.49
C SER A 24 -3.16 6.77 8.48
N PHE A 25 -1.95 7.18 8.08
CA PHE A 25 -0.81 7.21 9.03
C PHE A 25 -1.03 8.18 10.21
N VAL A 26 -1.65 9.33 9.93
CA VAL A 26 -1.98 10.33 10.95
C VAL A 26 -3.06 9.81 11.89
N LEU A 27 -4.09 9.16 11.34
CA LEU A 27 -5.21 8.61 12.10
C LEU A 27 -4.83 7.37 12.92
N MET A 28 -3.93 6.53 12.41
CA MET A 28 -3.54 5.28 13.08
C MET A 28 -2.56 5.52 14.23
N LYS A 29 -1.71 6.55 14.17
CA LYS A 29 -0.70 6.85 15.19
C LYS A 29 -1.26 6.92 16.63
N PRO A 30 -2.36 7.63 16.93
CA PRO A 30 -2.93 7.64 18.28
C PRO A 30 -3.55 6.30 18.70
N ALA A 31 -4.12 5.54 17.77
CA ALA A 31 -4.68 4.21 18.05
C ALA A 31 -3.58 3.20 18.40
N ILE A 32 -2.48 3.22 17.65
CA ILE A 32 -1.30 2.38 17.89
C ILE A 32 -0.62 2.69 19.24
N ASN A 33 -0.74 3.91 19.75
CA ASN A 33 -0.20 4.26 21.07
C ASN A 33 -1.07 3.75 22.24
N GLN A 34 -2.33 3.39 21.97
CA GLN A 34 -3.31 2.98 22.99
C GLN A 34 -3.53 1.46 23.02
N GLU A 35 -3.23 0.75 21.94
CA GLU A 35 -3.43 -0.69 21.82
C GLU A 35 -2.16 -1.41 21.34
N PRO A 36 -1.96 -2.68 21.71
CA PRO A 36 -0.90 -3.51 21.15
C PRO A 36 -0.97 -3.58 19.62
N PHE A 37 0.19 -3.47 18.96
CA PHE A 37 0.29 -3.48 17.49
C PHE A 37 -0.40 -4.69 16.83
N TRP A 38 -0.34 -5.85 17.48
CA TRP A 38 -0.92 -7.10 16.98
C TRP A 38 -2.45 -7.03 16.91
N ASP A 39 -3.07 -6.51 17.96
CA ASP A 39 -4.54 -6.41 18.06
C ASP A 39 -5.08 -5.35 17.09
N PHE A 40 -4.36 -4.23 16.96
CA PHE A 40 -4.67 -3.19 15.98
C PHE A 40 -4.66 -3.74 14.55
N LEU A 41 -3.60 -4.46 14.17
CA LEU A 41 -3.48 -5.08 12.85
C LEU A 41 -4.52 -6.18 12.62
N ALA A 42 -4.76 -7.04 13.61
CA ALA A 42 -5.75 -8.10 13.53
C ALA A 42 -7.15 -7.53 13.29
N THR A 43 -7.53 -6.49 14.03
CA THR A 43 -8.82 -5.81 13.87
C THR A 43 -8.94 -5.18 12.49
N ARG A 44 -7.93 -4.41 12.07
CA ARG A 44 -7.90 -3.75 10.75
C ARG A 44 -8.07 -4.73 9.59
N PHE A 45 -7.30 -5.82 9.58
CA PHE A 45 -7.36 -6.82 8.51
C PHE A 45 -8.62 -7.70 8.58
N THR A 46 -9.18 -7.92 9.77
CA THR A 46 -10.47 -8.60 9.92
C THR A 46 -11.59 -7.77 9.32
N ILE A 47 -11.66 -6.48 9.64
CA ILE A 47 -12.65 -5.56 9.05
C ILE A 47 -12.47 -5.50 7.53
N ALA A 48 -11.24 -5.34 7.03
CA ALA A 48 -10.97 -5.32 5.59
C ALA A 48 -11.43 -6.60 4.89
N THR A 49 -11.19 -7.76 5.50
CA THR A 49 -11.62 -9.06 4.98
C THR A 49 -13.14 -9.16 4.95
N LEU A 50 -13.83 -8.78 6.02
CA LEU A 50 -15.30 -8.78 6.08
C LEU A 50 -15.90 -7.85 5.02
N VAL A 51 -15.38 -6.64 4.87
CA VAL A 51 -15.82 -5.69 3.84
C VAL A 51 -15.65 -6.27 2.44
N MET A 52 -14.51 -6.91 2.14
CA MET A 52 -14.29 -7.56 0.85
C MET A 52 -15.25 -8.73 0.60
N VAL A 53 -15.51 -9.55 1.63
CA VAL A 53 -16.46 -10.66 1.53
C VAL A 53 -17.88 -10.14 1.30
N ILE A 54 -18.32 -9.10 2.01
CA ILE A 54 -19.64 -8.48 1.83
C ILE A 54 -19.77 -7.85 0.45
N ALA A 55 -18.75 -7.11 -0.01
CA ALA A 55 -18.76 -6.48 -1.32
C ALA A 55 -18.81 -7.50 -2.46
N ARG A 56 -18.22 -8.69 -2.28
CA ARG A 56 -18.26 -9.76 -3.29
C ARG A 56 -18.33 -11.16 -2.67
N PRO A 57 -19.50 -11.60 -2.19
CA PRO A 57 -19.63 -12.86 -1.43
C PRO A 57 -19.27 -14.09 -2.24
N LYS A 58 -19.52 -14.05 -3.56
CA LYS A 58 -19.18 -15.14 -4.48
C LYS A 58 -17.67 -15.37 -4.59
N SER A 59 -16.82 -14.40 -4.23
CA SER A 59 -15.36 -14.52 -4.31
C SER A 59 -14.81 -15.65 -3.44
N VAL A 60 -15.40 -15.88 -2.26
CA VAL A 60 -14.96 -16.89 -1.27
C VAL A 60 -15.01 -18.30 -1.85
N LYS A 61 -15.98 -18.59 -2.74
CA LYS A 61 -16.11 -19.90 -3.38
C LYS A 61 -14.91 -20.27 -4.26
N PHE A 62 -14.19 -19.27 -4.77
CA PHE A 62 -13.04 -19.47 -5.64
C PHE A 62 -11.72 -19.61 -4.85
N VAL A 63 -11.72 -19.35 -3.55
CA VAL A 63 -10.52 -19.42 -2.70
C VAL A 63 -10.20 -20.87 -2.35
N ARG A 64 -9.63 -21.61 -3.31
CA ARG A 64 -9.28 -23.04 -3.14
C ARG A 64 -7.96 -23.40 -3.84
N GLY A 65 -7.30 -24.44 -3.35
CA GLY A 65 -6.10 -25.04 -3.96
C GLY A 65 -4.96 -24.04 -4.16
N LYS A 66 -4.47 -23.96 -5.41
CA LYS A 66 -3.33 -23.08 -5.78
C LYS A 66 -3.60 -21.60 -5.50
N LEU A 67 -4.85 -21.13 -5.60
CA LEU A 67 -5.18 -19.74 -5.32
C LEU A 67 -5.02 -19.41 -3.84
N LEU A 68 -5.48 -20.31 -2.96
CA LEU A 68 -5.32 -20.15 -1.52
C LEU A 68 -3.83 -20.15 -1.14
N PHE A 69 -3.03 -21.08 -1.67
CA PHE A 69 -1.60 -21.11 -1.40
C PHE A 69 -0.89 -19.81 -1.83
N ARG A 70 -1.13 -19.34 -3.06
CA ARG A 70 -0.57 -18.06 -3.54
C ARG A 70 -1.06 -16.87 -2.71
N GLY A 71 -2.33 -16.88 -2.32
CA GLY A 71 -2.92 -15.86 -1.46
C GLY A 71 -2.28 -15.82 -0.08
N VAL A 72 -2.00 -16.97 0.54
CA VAL A 72 -1.32 -17.07 1.83
C VAL A 72 0.14 -16.60 1.72
N VAL A 73 0.85 -16.97 0.66
CA VAL A 73 2.25 -16.53 0.45
C VAL A 73 2.31 -15.00 0.30
N ILE A 74 1.52 -14.42 -0.61
CA ILE A 74 1.50 -12.97 -0.83
C ILE A 74 0.95 -12.24 0.40
N GLY A 75 -0.08 -12.80 1.04
CA GLY A 75 -0.64 -12.28 2.29
C GLY A 75 0.35 -12.29 3.44
N GLY A 76 1.22 -13.29 3.52
CA GLY A 76 2.30 -13.37 4.50
C GLY A 76 3.33 -12.25 4.29
N PHE A 77 3.77 -12.03 3.05
CA PHE A 77 4.64 -10.88 2.73
C PHE A 77 3.98 -9.54 3.06
N LEU A 78 2.69 -9.41 2.74
CA LEU A 78 1.93 -8.21 3.05
C LEU A 78 1.81 -8.00 4.57
N ALA A 79 1.50 -9.04 5.34
CA ALA A 79 1.41 -8.99 6.79
C ALA A 79 2.76 -8.58 7.41
N MET A 80 3.86 -9.20 6.98
CA MET A 80 5.21 -8.80 7.41
C MET A 80 5.49 -7.33 7.11
N ALA A 81 5.19 -6.87 5.89
CA ALA A 81 5.38 -5.47 5.52
C ALA A 81 4.57 -4.51 6.41
N TYR A 82 3.31 -4.84 6.71
CA TYR A 82 2.47 -4.02 7.58
C TYR A 82 2.87 -4.08 9.05
N ILE A 83 3.39 -5.20 9.55
CA ILE A 83 3.93 -5.31 10.91
C ILE A 83 5.13 -4.38 11.05
N PHE A 84 6.12 -4.50 10.16
CA PHE A 84 7.30 -3.62 10.18
C PHE A 84 6.93 -2.15 10.02
N GLN A 85 5.99 -1.84 9.11
CA GLN A 85 5.49 -0.47 8.94
C GLN A 85 4.81 0.06 10.20
N THR A 86 3.97 -0.75 10.85
CA THR A 86 3.23 -0.35 12.06
C THR A 86 4.16 -0.15 13.24
N ILE A 87 5.17 -1.01 13.40
CA ILE A 87 6.23 -0.83 14.41
C ILE A 87 7.00 0.47 14.13
N ASN A 88 7.41 0.70 12.88
CA ASN A 88 8.09 1.94 12.52
C ASN A 88 7.22 3.18 12.77
N LEU A 89 5.93 3.09 12.49
CA LEU A 89 4.98 4.16 12.80
C LEU A 89 4.87 4.39 14.30
N GLY A 90 4.93 3.34 15.13
CA GLY A 90 4.99 3.46 16.58
C GLY A 90 6.24 4.19 17.07
N MET A 91 7.41 3.89 16.47
CA MET A 91 8.71 4.45 16.86
C MET A 91 9.00 5.85 16.28
N THR A 92 8.39 6.20 15.15
CA THR A 92 8.70 7.44 14.41
C THR A 92 7.45 8.29 14.16
N THR A 93 7.59 9.39 13.41
CA THR A 93 6.46 10.23 13.00
C THR A 93 5.76 9.67 11.76
N ALA A 94 4.52 10.09 11.54
CA ALA A 94 3.78 9.76 10.32
C ALA A 94 4.51 10.23 9.05
N ALA A 95 5.21 11.37 9.12
CA ALA A 95 6.02 11.90 8.02
C ALA A 95 7.19 10.96 7.66
N ILE A 96 8.00 10.55 8.63
CA ILE A 96 9.14 9.64 8.41
C ILE A 96 8.66 8.27 7.94
N THR A 97 7.59 7.74 8.52
CA THR A 97 7.01 6.47 8.05
C THR A 97 6.46 6.58 6.64
N GLY A 98 5.73 7.66 6.33
CA GLY A 98 5.21 7.93 4.99
C GLY A 98 6.32 8.05 3.95
N PHE A 99 7.44 8.70 4.31
CA PHE A 99 8.64 8.81 3.48
C PHE A 99 9.28 7.46 3.15
N LEU A 100 9.60 6.69 4.20
CA LEU A 100 10.23 5.38 4.05
C LEU A 100 9.36 4.43 3.23
N THR A 101 8.05 4.50 3.45
CA THR A 101 7.12 3.75 2.62
C THR A 101 7.13 4.28 1.18
N GLY A 102 7.02 5.59 0.98
CA GLY A 102 7.01 6.21 -0.34
C GLY A 102 8.24 5.92 -1.20
N LEU A 103 9.40 5.64 -0.60
CA LEU A 103 10.60 5.20 -1.32
C LEU A 103 10.39 3.91 -2.14
N TYR A 104 9.38 3.08 -1.82
CA TYR A 104 9.07 1.92 -2.67
C TYR A 104 8.71 2.33 -4.10
N VAL A 105 8.24 3.56 -4.35
CA VAL A 105 7.94 4.07 -5.70
C VAL A 105 9.18 4.04 -6.60
N VAL A 106 10.37 4.26 -6.02
CA VAL A 106 11.65 4.15 -6.71
C VAL A 106 12.09 2.69 -6.82
N LEU A 107 11.87 1.89 -5.78
CA LEU A 107 12.23 0.47 -5.76
C LEU A 107 11.38 -0.38 -6.71
N THR A 108 10.13 0.01 -6.96
CA THR A 108 9.17 -0.74 -7.79
C THR A 108 9.68 -0.95 -9.23
N PRO A 109 10.07 0.09 -10.00
CA PRO A 109 10.64 -0.10 -11.33
C PRO A 109 11.99 -0.84 -11.30
N ILE A 110 12.78 -0.70 -10.22
CA ILE A 110 14.05 -1.44 -10.04
C ILE A 110 13.76 -2.94 -9.94
N PHE A 111 12.88 -3.34 -9.01
CA PHE A 111 12.48 -4.74 -8.86
C PHE A 111 11.76 -5.28 -10.10
N ALA A 112 10.94 -4.47 -10.76
CA ALA A 112 10.31 -4.86 -12.02
C ALA A 112 11.35 -5.19 -13.11
N ARG A 113 12.42 -4.40 -13.22
CA ARG A 113 13.51 -4.64 -14.15
C ARG A 113 14.34 -5.88 -13.76
N ILE A 114 14.62 -6.09 -12.48
CA ILE A 114 15.46 -7.19 -12.00
C ILE A 114 14.72 -8.54 -12.06
N PHE A 115 13.54 -8.63 -11.46
CA PHE A 115 12.82 -9.90 -11.33
C PHE A 115 12.01 -10.27 -12.57
N PHE A 116 11.38 -9.28 -13.22
CA PHE A 116 10.50 -9.54 -14.36
C PHE A 116 11.18 -9.25 -15.71
N LYS A 117 12.46 -8.79 -15.71
CA LYS A 117 13.23 -8.43 -16.91
C LYS A 117 12.48 -7.46 -17.85
N GLN A 118 11.57 -6.65 -17.29
CA GLN A 118 10.75 -5.72 -18.07
C GLN A 118 11.58 -4.50 -18.51
N ARG A 119 11.38 -4.06 -19.76
CA ARG A 119 11.95 -2.80 -20.25
C ARG A 119 11.13 -1.62 -19.72
N ILE A 120 11.61 -1.00 -18.65
CA ILE A 120 11.01 0.21 -18.06
C ILE A 120 11.33 1.43 -18.94
N ARG A 121 10.31 2.20 -19.34
CA ARG A 121 10.49 3.45 -20.09
C ARG A 121 11.24 4.50 -19.26
N SER A 122 12.05 5.33 -19.92
CA SER A 122 12.79 6.43 -19.27
C SER A 122 11.88 7.41 -18.52
N GLN A 123 10.65 7.63 -19.00
CA GLN A 123 9.64 8.47 -18.36
C GLN A 123 9.27 7.97 -16.95
N VAL A 124 9.27 6.65 -16.72
CA VAL A 124 8.96 6.06 -15.40
C VAL A 124 10.10 6.32 -14.42
N TRP A 125 11.35 6.26 -14.90
CA TRP A 125 12.52 6.62 -14.10
C TRP A 125 12.51 8.10 -13.70
N PHE A 126 12.17 8.99 -14.63
CA PHE A 126 12.04 10.40 -14.32
C PHE A 126 10.94 10.66 -13.27
N GLY A 127 9.77 10.03 -13.42
CA GLY A 127 8.69 10.12 -12.44
C GLY A 127 9.10 9.57 -11.06
N ALA A 128 9.85 8.46 -11.02
CA ALA A 128 10.35 7.90 -9.77
C ALA A 128 11.34 8.83 -9.05
N VAL A 129 12.29 9.43 -9.78
CA VAL A 129 13.24 10.40 -9.21
C VAL A 129 12.50 11.65 -8.71
N LEU A 130 11.55 12.17 -9.49
CA LEU A 130 10.75 13.32 -9.10
C LEU A 130 9.91 13.04 -7.85
N ALA A 131 9.31 11.85 -7.76
CA ALA A 131 8.57 11.41 -6.58
C ALA A 131 9.48 11.29 -5.35
N ALA A 132 10.70 10.78 -5.51
CA ALA A 132 11.68 10.68 -4.43
C ALA A 132 12.07 12.06 -3.88
N ILE A 133 12.29 13.03 -4.77
CA ILE A 133 12.58 14.42 -4.38
C ILE A 133 11.40 15.02 -3.62
N GLY A 134 10.18 14.88 -4.15
CA GLY A 134 8.97 15.39 -3.50
C GLY A 134 8.74 14.78 -2.11
N LEU A 135 8.95 13.48 -1.97
CA LEU A 135 8.91 12.78 -0.68
C LEU A 135 9.97 13.34 0.28
N GLY A 136 11.18 13.63 -0.21
CA GLY A 136 12.25 14.22 0.59
C GLY A 136 11.86 15.57 1.18
N PHE A 137 11.27 16.45 0.36
CA PHE A 137 10.78 17.76 0.82
C PHE A 137 9.70 17.64 1.90
N ILE A 138 8.75 16.71 1.74
CA ILE A 138 7.69 16.48 2.74
C ILE A 138 8.25 16.01 4.09
N SER A 139 9.43 15.38 4.10
CA SER A 139 9.98 14.72 5.29
C SER A 139 10.95 15.59 6.09
N ILE A 140 11.55 16.57 5.43
CA ILE A 140 12.51 17.52 6.04
C ILE A 140 11.78 18.71 6.70
N THR A 141 10.48 18.86 6.44
CA THR A 141 9.61 19.90 7.02
C THR A 141 8.82 19.34 8.19
#